data_AF-A0A3P7Q7Q4-F1
#
_entry.id   AF-A0A3P7Q7Q4-F1
#
_cell.length_a   1.000
_cell.length_b   1.000
_cell.length_c   1.000
_cell.angle_alpha   90.00
_cell.angle_beta   90.00
_cell.angle_gamma   90.00
#
_symmetry.space_group_name_H-M   'P 1'
#
loop_
_entity.id
_entity.type
_entity.pdbx_description
1 polymer ?
#
loop_
_entity_poly.entity_id
_entity_poly.type
_entity_poly.pdbx_seq_one_letter_code
_entity_poly.pdbx_strand_id
1 'polypeptide(L)'
;MSSLPLTLKTIEEIVAPRPEDKQYTEDELRECEEILIEFAKKLAKDENIVDLRKLLVITRPFYDVVGKAKASKLVRALVECCLTVHQDNNQKVWGRAPLASGAVL
;
A
#
# COMPACT_ATOMS: atom_id res chain seq x y z
N MET A 1 18.61 1.61 16.05
CA MET A 1 18.66 0.96 14.74
C MET A 1 18.52 2.04 13.68
N SER A 2 19.46 2.10 12.75
CA SER A 2 19.55 3.12 11.70
C SER A 2 18.25 3.13 10.89
N SER A 3 17.48 4.21 11.00
CA SER A 3 16.23 4.39 10.28
C SER A 3 16.57 4.69 8.82
N LEU A 4 16.85 3.63 8.04
CA LEU A 4 16.93 3.74 6.59
C LEU A 4 15.55 4.20 6.10
N PRO A 5 15.48 5.21 5.22
CA PRO A 5 14.21 5.65 4.69
C PRO A 5 13.57 4.49 3.94
N LEU A 6 12.38 4.06 4.39
CA LEU A 6 11.53 3.15 3.62
C LEU A 6 11.20 3.82 2.29
N THR A 7 11.82 3.33 1.21
CA THR A 7 11.61 3.79 -0.17
C THR A 7 11.19 2.63 -1.06
N LEU A 8 10.58 2.93 -2.22
CA LEU A 8 10.20 1.91 -3.20
C LEU A 8 11.37 1.01 -3.61
N LYS A 9 12.58 1.57 -3.74
CA LYS A 9 13.79 0.80 -4.08
C LYS A 9 14.10 -0.23 -3.01
N THR A 10 14.04 0.17 -1.73
CA THR A 10 14.26 -0.76 -0.61
C THR A 10 13.22 -1.87 -0.59
N ILE A 11 11.96 -1.55 -0.86
CA ILE A 11 10.91 -2.57 -0.96
C ILE A 11 11.20 -3.53 -2.11
N GLU A 12 11.56 -3.01 -3.28
CA GLU A 12 11.90 -3.82 -4.46
C GLU A 12 13.04 -4.80 -4.16
N GLU A 13 14.06 -4.39 -3.42
CA GLU A 13 15.15 -5.27 -2.99
C GLU A 13 14.69 -6.35 -1.99
N ILE A 14 13.77 -6.02 -1.07
CA ILE A 14 13.23 -6.97 -0.08
C ILE A 14 12.41 -8.07 -0.75
N VAL A 15 11.61 -7.70 -1.75
CA VAL A 15 10.66 -8.58 -2.45
C VAL A 15 11.21 -9.15 -3.75
N ALA A 16 12.46 -8.82 -4.08
CA ALA A 16 13.13 -9.31 -5.28
C ALA A 16 13.19 -10.85 -5.27
N PRO A 17 13.02 -11.48 -6.45
CA PRO A 17 13.17 -12.93 -6.55
C PRO A 17 14.56 -13.34 -6.07
N ARG A 18 14.59 -14.19 -5.03
CA ARG A 18 15.82 -14.79 -4.52
C ARG A 18 16.16 -16.03 -5.36
N PRO A 19 17.46 -16.38 -5.51
CA PRO A 19 17.86 -17.63 -6.15
C PRO A 19 17.19 -18.82 -5.43
N GLU A 20 16.83 -19.86 -6.19
CA GLU A 20 16.01 -21.00 -5.75
C GLU A 20 16.55 -21.69 -4.48
N ASP A 21 17.85 -21.57 -4.21
CA ASP A 21 18.53 -22.14 -3.05
C ASP A 21 18.30 -21.36 -1.74
N LYS A 22 17.66 -20.19 -1.79
CA LYS A 22 17.33 -19.34 -0.64
C LYS A 22 15.82 -19.14 -0.52
N GLN A 23 15.15 -20.12 0.08
CA GLN A 23 13.76 -19.93 0.54
C GLN A 23 13.71 -18.93 1.69
N TYR A 24 12.65 -18.11 1.70
CA TYR A 24 12.36 -17.26 2.85
C TYR A 24 11.95 -18.13 4.03
N THR A 25 12.47 -17.79 5.20
CA THR A 25 11.93 -18.33 6.46
C THR A 25 10.54 -17.76 6.75
N GLU A 26 9.75 -18.43 7.59
CA GLU A 26 8.42 -17.92 7.97
C GLU A 26 8.50 -16.54 8.65
N ASP A 27 9.56 -16.29 9.43
CA ASP A 27 9.83 -15.01 10.08
C ASP A 27 10.14 -13.92 9.05
N GLU A 28 11.00 -14.19 8.08
CA GLU A 28 11.28 -13.23 6.99
C GLU A 28 10.04 -12.91 6.16
N LEU A 29 9.19 -13.91 5.86
CA LEU A 29 7.93 -13.67 5.16
C LEU A 29 7.02 -12.75 5.95
N ARG A 30 6.93 -12.96 7.26
CA ARG A 30 6.12 -12.12 8.16
C ARG A 30 6.66 -10.70 8.25
N GLU A 31 7.98 -10.54 8.36
CA GLU A 31 8.62 -9.22 8.39
C GLU A 31 8.41 -8.47 7.07
N CYS A 32 8.55 -9.15 5.93
CA CYS A 32 8.25 -8.57 4.61
C CYS A 32 6.78 -8.13 4.50
N GLU A 33 5.83 -8.96 4.98
CA GLU A 33 4.41 -8.60 5.01
C GLU A 33 4.16 -7.34 5.85
N GLU A 34 4.75 -7.25 7.05
CA GLU A 34 4.59 -6.11 7.94
C GLU A 34 5.14 -4.83 7.31
N ILE A 35 6.36 -4.89 6.76
CA ILE A 35 7.02 -3.77 6.07
C ILE A 35 6.17 -3.27 4.88
N LEU A 36 5.62 -4.18 4.08
CA LEU A 36 4.79 -3.83 2.93
C LEU A 36 3.51 -3.12 3.34
N ILE A 37 2.85 -3.60 4.40
CA ILE A 37 1.62 -2.99 4.92
C ILE A 37 1.91 -1.62 5.53
N GLU A 38 2.98 -1.48 6.32
CA GLU A 38 3.37 -0.19 6.89
C GLU A 38 3.72 0.84 5.81
N PHE A 39 4.47 0.42 4.79
CA PHE A 39 4.82 1.29 3.68
C PHE A 39 3.58 1.73 2.88
N ALA A 40 2.64 0.81 2.62
CA ALA A 40 1.39 1.14 1.96
C ALA A 40 0.53 2.12 2.76
N LYS A 41 0.41 1.93 4.07
CA LYS A 41 -0.30 2.86 4.97
C LYS A 41 0.33 4.25 4.94
N LYS A 42 1.66 4.31 4.94
CA LYS A 42 2.40 5.57 4.84
C LYS A 42 2.11 6.28 3.52
N LEU A 43 2.22 5.58 2.39
CA LEU A 43 1.91 6.15 1.08
C LEU A 43 0.44 6.59 0.96
N ALA A 44 -0.49 5.86 1.58
CA ALA A 44 -1.90 6.25 1.62
C ALA A 44 -2.10 7.55 2.43
N LYS A 45 -1.42 7.67 3.58
CA LYS A 45 -1.44 8.88 4.39
C LYS A 45 -0.86 10.09 3.64
N ASP A 46 0.18 9.88 2.84
CA ASP A 46 0.82 10.91 2.01
C ASP A 46 0.07 11.17 0.69
N GLU A 47 -1.11 10.56 0.49
CA GLU A 47 -1.92 10.62 -0.75
C GLU A 47 -1.14 10.22 -2.03
N ASN A 48 -0.05 9.46 -1.89
CA ASN A 48 0.84 9.08 -2.98
C ASN A 48 0.34 7.81 -3.70
N ILE A 49 -0.73 7.98 -4.48
CA ILE A 49 -1.36 6.89 -5.25
C ILE A 49 -0.41 6.30 -6.30
N VAL A 50 0.49 7.11 -6.87
CA VAL A 50 1.42 6.67 -7.91
C VAL A 50 2.34 5.58 -7.37
N ASP A 51 2.93 5.80 -6.20
CA ASP A 51 3.84 4.85 -5.59
C ASP A 51 3.09 3.66 -4.96
N LEU A 52 1.85 3.84 -4.50
CA LEU A 52 0.98 2.71 -4.12
C LEU A 52 0.71 1.75 -5.29
N ARG A 53 0.46 2.30 -6.48
CA ARG A 53 0.28 1.48 -7.69
C ARG A 53 1.56 0.75 -8.08
N LYS A 54 2.72 1.41 -7.97
CA LYS A 54 4.02 0.76 -8.20
C LYS A 54 4.26 -0.35 -7.18
N LEU A 55 3.91 -0.13 -5.91
CA LEU A 55 4.04 -1.11 -4.83
C LEU A 55 3.34 -2.43 -5.19
N LEU A 56 2.11 -2.38 -5.72
CA LEU A 56 1.35 -3.54 -6.19
C LEU A 56 2.01 -4.29 -7.36
N VAL A 57 2.83 -3.61 -8.17
CA VAL A 57 3.54 -4.24 -9.30
C VAL A 57 4.82 -4.89 -8.82
N ILE A 58 5.62 -4.20 -8.01
CA ILE A 58 6.91 -4.73 -7.52
C ILE A 58 6.75 -5.91 -6.56
N THR A 59 5.61 -6.01 -5.86
CA THR A 59 5.32 -7.12 -4.95
C THR A 59 4.80 -8.39 -5.63
N ARG A 60 4.52 -8.36 -6.94
CA ARG A 60 4.08 -9.54 -7.70
C ARG A 60 4.99 -10.76 -7.55
N PRO A 61 6.32 -10.68 -7.76
CA PRO A 61 7.21 -11.83 -7.60
C PRO A 61 7.16 -12.44 -6.19
N PHE A 62 6.83 -11.65 -5.17
CA PHE A 62 6.73 -12.14 -3.80
C PHE A 62 5.47 -12.98 -3.55
N TYR A 63 4.38 -12.76 -4.29
CA TYR A 63 3.13 -13.50 -4.11
C TYR A 63 3.25 -15.00 -4.40
N ASP A 64 4.12 -15.37 -5.34
CA ASP A 64 4.42 -16.78 -5.63
C ASP A 64 5.15 -17.46 -4.46
N VAL A 65 5.90 -16.70 -3.66
CA VAL A 65 6.71 -17.21 -2.55
C VAL A 65 5.90 -17.30 -1.24
N VAL A 66 5.06 -16.31 -0.95
CA VAL A 66 4.33 -16.22 0.33
C VAL A 66 3.09 -17.14 0.40
N GLY A 67 2.65 -17.67 -0.74
CA GLY A 67 1.53 -18.60 -0.85
C GLY A 67 0.16 -17.92 -1.01
N LYS A 68 -0.78 -18.61 -1.67
CA LYS A 68 -2.02 -18.02 -2.19
C LYS A 68 -2.87 -17.27 -1.17
N ALA A 69 -3.05 -17.82 0.03
CA ALA A 69 -3.90 -17.22 1.06
C ALA A 69 -3.32 -15.90 1.59
N LYS A 70 -2.03 -15.90 1.90
CA LYS A 70 -1.30 -14.72 2.38
C LYS A 70 -1.17 -13.66 1.29
N ALA A 71 -0.83 -14.07 0.06
CA ALA A 71 -0.82 -13.19 -1.11
C ALA A 71 -2.18 -12.49 -1.31
N SER A 72 -3.29 -13.25 -1.24
CA SER A 72 -4.63 -12.65 -1.35
C SER A 72 -4.92 -11.63 -0.25
N LYS A 73 -4.48 -11.89 0.99
CA LYS A 73 -4.64 -10.97 2.12
C LYS A 73 -3.83 -9.69 1.91
N LEU A 74 -2.59 -9.82 1.46
CA LEU A 74 -1.67 -8.72 1.21
C LEU A 74 -2.17 -7.83 0.06
N VAL A 75 -2.54 -8.42 -1.07
CA VAL A 75 -3.13 -7.69 -2.22
C VAL A 75 -4.37 -6.91 -1.78
N ARG A 76 -5.27 -7.53 -1.02
CA ARG A 76 -6.49 -6.87 -0.53
C ARG A 76 -6.15 -5.64 0.30
N ALA A 77 -5.24 -5.76 1.26
CA ALA A 77 -4.84 -4.64 2.11
C ALA A 77 -4.18 -3.49 1.33
N LEU A 78 -3.36 -3.80 0.33
CA LEU A 78 -2.74 -2.80 -0.55
C LEU A 78 -3.78 -2.06 -1.41
N VAL A 79 -4.77 -2.79 -1.95
CA VAL A 79 -5.88 -2.21 -2.72
C VAL A 79 -6.78 -1.36 -1.82
N GLU A 80 -7.07 -1.80 -0.60
CA GLU A 80 -7.82 -0.99 0.39
C GLU A 80 -7.11 0.34 0.66
N CYS A 81 -5.78 0.34 0.80
CA CYS A 81 -5.01 1.58 0.93
C CYS A 81 -5.19 2.50 -0.29
N CYS A 82 -5.21 1.96 -1.51
CA CYS A 82 -5.46 2.75 -2.73
C CYS A 82 -6.85 3.38 -2.76
N LEU A 83 -7.88 2.64 -2.31
CA LEU A 83 -9.26 3.10 -2.31
C LEU A 83 -9.50 4.19 -1.26
N THR A 84 -8.88 4.09 -0.09
CA THR A 84 -8.99 5.09 0.98
C THR A 84 -8.52 6.48 0.52
N VAL A 85 -7.39 6.57 -0.19
CA VAL A 85 -6.89 7.85 -0.73
C VAL A 85 -7.88 8.47 -1.73
N HIS A 86 -8.50 7.62 -2.56
CA HIS A 86 -9.48 8.07 -3.54
C HIS A 86 -10.78 8.56 -2.88
N GLN A 87 -11.21 7.95 -1.77
CA GLN A 87 -12.40 8.39 -1.02
C GLN A 87 -12.17 9.73 -0.31
N ASP A 88 -11.01 9.95 0.30
CA ASP A 88 -10.68 11.22 0.98
C ASP A 88 -10.71 12.42 -0.02
N ASN A 89 -10.15 12.22 -1.21
CA ASN A 89 -10.21 13.21 -2.28
C ASN A 89 -11.63 13.48 -2.77
N ASN A 90 -12.48 12.44 -2.84
CA ASN A 90 -13.88 12.60 -3.28
C ASN A 90 -14.78 13.23 -2.18
N GLN A 91 -14.43 13.10 -0.91
CA GLN A 91 -15.19 13.74 0.18
C GLN A 91 -14.96 15.25 0.22
N LYS A 92 -13.81 15.74 -0.25
CA LYS A 92 -13.50 17.19 -0.36
C LYS A 92 -14.33 17.89 -1.44
N VAL A 93 -14.78 17.19 -2.50
CA VAL A 93 -15.59 17.81 -3.57
C VAL A 93 -17.09 17.94 -3.24
N TRP A 94 -17.57 17.22 -2.21
CA TRP A 94 -18.96 17.33 -1.75
C TRP A 94 -19.14 18.15 -0.46
N GLY A 95 -18.05 18.69 0.09
CA GLY A 95 -18.03 19.41 1.37
C GLY A 95 -18.23 20.93 1.29
N ARG A 96 -18.60 21.52 0.15
CA ARG A 96 -18.82 22.98 0.08
C ARG A 96 -19.87 23.40 -0.96
N ALA A 97 -21.13 23.13 -0.67
CA ALA A 97 -22.19 24.06 -1.02
C ALA A 97 -22.61 24.76 0.27
N PRO A 98 -22.30 26.06 0.48
CA PRO A 98 -23.01 26.82 1.49
C PRO A 98 -24.46 26.87 1.02
N LEU A 99 -25.38 26.38 1.85
CA LEU A 99 -26.80 26.66 1.71
C LEU A 99 -27.00 28.17 1.89
N ALA A 100 -26.68 28.93 0.85
CA ALA A 100 -26.96 30.34 0.71
C ALA A 100 -27.92 30.49 -0.48
N SER A 101 -29.20 30.30 -0.19
CA SER A 101 -30.35 30.81 -0.92
C SER A 101 -31.46 30.71 0.11
N GLY A 102 -31.88 31.77 0.76
CA GLY A 102 -32.30 33.03 0.17
C GLY A 102 -33.73 33.22 0.62
N ALA A 103 -34.03 34.42 1.12
CA ALA A 103 -35.33 34.85 1.61
C ALA A 103 -36.45 34.72 0.56
N VAL A 104 -37.66 35.14 0.97
CA VAL A 104 -38.92 35.38 0.21
C VAL A 104 -39.86 34.16 0.32
N LEU A 105 -40.97 34.16 1.08
CA LEU A 105 -41.95 35.18 1.51
C LEU A 105 -42.44 34.93 2.94
#